data_AF-A0A8X7C378-F1
#
_entry.id   AF-A0A8X7C378-F1
#
_cell.length_a   1.000
_cell.length_b   1.000
_cell.length_c   1.000
_cell.angle_alpha   90.00
_cell.angle_beta   90.00
_cell.angle_gamma   90.00
#
_symmetry.space_group_name_H-M   'P 1'
#
loop_
_entity.id
_entity.type
_entity.pdbx_description
1 polymer ?
#
loop_
_entity_poly.entity_id
_entity_poly.type
_entity_poly.pdbx_seq_one_letter_code
_entity_poly.pdbx_strand_id
1 'polypeptide(L)'
;MLMNVRQGTCFKNLGREIYPYPYARTGRSQALNDEALQAAIEEDSSKTSGELARQFNTSSEMVRFHLHRLGETYRLSQWVPHTLLEVHKQQRVAAYLSLLSRHRNASIFNRVLTSDEKWILYDTP
;
A
#
# COMPACT_ATOMS: atom_id res chain seq x y z
N MET A 1 0.92 1.21 -24.89
CA MET A 1 -0.31 0.66 -24.26
C MET A 1 -0.34 1.18 -22.83
N LEU A 2 -1.07 2.28 -22.57
CA LEU A 2 -1.23 2.82 -21.23
C LEU A 2 -2.19 1.90 -20.48
N MET A 3 -1.65 0.97 -19.70
CA MET A 3 -2.47 0.24 -18.73
C MET A 3 -2.84 1.24 -17.64
N ASN A 4 -4.06 1.74 -17.71
CA ASN A 4 -4.71 2.48 -16.63
C ASN A 4 -4.92 1.52 -15.45
N VAL A 5 -3.88 1.31 -14.66
CA VAL A 5 -4.01 0.72 -13.33
C VAL A 5 -4.64 1.81 -12.47
N ARG A 6 -5.89 1.59 -12.07
CA ARG A 6 -6.57 2.45 -11.09
C ARG A 6 -5.62 2.68 -9.93
N GLN A 7 -5.40 3.94 -9.54
CA GLN A 7 -4.74 4.25 -8.27
C GLN A 7 -5.62 3.68 -7.16
N GLY A 8 -5.35 2.43 -6.77
CA GLY A 8 -5.98 1.82 -5.60
C GLY A 8 -5.46 2.55 -4.37
N THR A 9 -6.28 2.71 -3.36
CA THR A 9 -5.88 3.46 -2.17
C THR A 9 -5.85 2.50 -1.01
N CYS A 10 -4.70 2.32 -0.38
CA CYS A 10 -4.42 1.24 0.55
C CYS A 10 -4.28 1.80 1.99
N PHE A 11 -5.01 1.22 2.94
CA PHE A 11 -4.78 1.47 4.37
C PHE A 11 -3.46 0.81 4.82
N LYS A 12 -2.63 1.58 5.54
CA LYS A 12 -1.40 1.06 6.16
C LYS A 12 -1.27 1.53 7.61
N ASN A 13 -1.00 0.56 8.50
CA ASN A 13 -0.63 0.77 9.88
C ASN A 13 0.74 1.46 10.00
N LEU A 14 0.80 2.59 10.73
CA LEU A 14 2.02 3.39 10.85
C LEU A 14 2.71 3.34 12.22
N GLY A 15 2.15 2.64 13.21
CA GLY A 15 2.80 2.47 14.52
C GLY A 15 3.21 3.79 15.21
N ARG A 16 2.54 4.90 14.92
CA ARG A 16 2.81 6.22 15.53
C ARG A 16 1.76 6.55 16.57
N GLU A 17 2.20 7.15 17.68
CA GLU A 17 1.33 7.72 18.71
C GLU A 17 0.33 8.71 18.11
N ILE A 18 -0.93 8.50 18.45
CA ILE A 18 -2.08 9.17 17.85
C ILE A 18 -2.45 10.38 18.72
N TYR A 19 -2.36 11.59 18.17
CA TYR A 19 -2.95 12.78 18.81
C TYR A 19 -4.48 12.64 18.85
N PRO A 20 -5.13 12.87 20.01
CA PRO A 20 -6.57 12.67 20.14
C PRO A 20 -7.31 13.72 19.32
N TYR A 21 -8.05 13.27 18.29
CA TYR A 21 -9.07 14.09 17.66
C TYR A 21 -10.10 14.47 18.73
N PRO A 22 -10.38 15.76 18.96
CA PRO A 22 -11.34 16.16 19.97
C PRO A 22 -12.76 15.82 19.50
N TYR A 23 -13.65 15.62 20.48
CA TYR A 23 -15.09 15.34 20.36
C TYR A 23 -15.50 13.86 20.31
N ALA A 24 -15.23 13.16 21.43
CA ALA A 24 -16.12 12.07 21.84
C ALA A 24 -17.50 12.67 22.18
N ARG A 25 -18.49 12.53 21.29
CA ARG A 25 -19.88 12.83 21.61
C ARG A 25 -20.41 11.71 22.51
N THR A 26 -20.75 12.04 23.76
CA THR A 26 -21.42 11.16 24.71
C THR A 26 -22.86 10.88 24.25
N GLY A 27 -23.05 9.92 23.35
CA GLY A 27 -24.36 9.51 22.87
C GLY A 27 -24.31 8.42 21.80
N ARG A 28 -24.66 7.20 22.20
CA ARG A 28 -24.77 5.95 21.40
C ARG A 28 -23.51 5.61 20.59
N SER A 29 -22.53 4.98 21.25
CA SER A 29 -21.49 4.23 20.56
C SER A 29 -22.15 3.08 19.79
N GLN A 30 -22.35 3.23 18.49
CA GLN A 30 -22.48 2.05 17.63
C GLN A 30 -21.17 1.29 17.78
N ALA A 31 -21.22 0.13 18.45
CA ALA A 31 -20.07 -0.70 18.69
C ALA A 31 -19.59 -1.28 17.36
N LEU A 32 -18.81 -0.50 16.61
CA LEU A 32 -18.03 -1.00 15.50
C LEU A 32 -16.91 -1.84 16.12
N ASN A 33 -16.90 -3.13 15.82
CA ASN A 33 -15.87 -4.03 16.33
C ASN A 33 -14.55 -3.74 15.59
N ASP A 34 -13.55 -3.24 16.32
CA ASP A 34 -12.22 -2.94 15.79
C ASP A 34 -11.55 -4.16 15.16
N GLU A 35 -11.72 -5.34 15.76
CA GLU A 35 -11.13 -6.58 15.26
C GLU A 35 -11.74 -6.96 13.90
N ALA A 36 -13.06 -6.79 13.76
CA ALA A 36 -13.75 -7.04 12.50
C ALA A 36 -13.35 -6.03 11.42
N LEU A 37 -13.15 -4.77 11.81
CA LEU A 37 -12.67 -3.73 10.90
C LEU A 37 -11.23 -4.01 10.45
N GLN A 38 -10.35 -4.43 11.36
CA GLN A 38 -8.98 -4.81 11.03
C GLN A 38 -8.94 -6.02 10.09
N ALA A 39 -9.73 -7.06 10.35
CA ALA A 39 -9.83 -8.22 9.47
C ALA A 39 -10.31 -7.84 8.05
N ALA A 40 -11.25 -6.89 7.93
CA ALA A 40 -11.74 -6.42 6.63
C ALA A 40 -10.68 -5.64 5.84
N ILE A 41 -9.75 -4.97 6.53
CA ILE A 41 -8.60 -4.24 5.94
C ILE A 41 -7.48 -5.22 5.56
N GLU A 42 -7.23 -6.24 6.38
CA GLU A 42 -6.24 -7.29 6.07
C GLU A 42 -6.66 -8.11 4.85
N GLU A 43 -7.95 -8.39 4.71
CA GLU A 43 -8.52 -9.05 3.52
C GLU A 43 -8.36 -8.18 2.26
N ASP A 44 -8.74 -6.91 2.34
CA ASP A 44 -8.60 -5.97 1.23
C ASP A 44 -8.32 -4.55 1.73
N SER A 45 -7.03 -4.22 1.75
CA SER A 45 -6.56 -2.91 2.15
C SER A 45 -7.00 -1.78 1.21
N SER A 46 -7.52 -2.10 0.01
CA SER A 46 -7.89 -1.11 -1.00
C SER A 46 -9.29 -0.52 -0.85
N LYS A 47 -10.10 -1.06 0.07
CA LYS A 47 -11.46 -0.60 0.36
C LYS A 47 -11.45 0.86 0.82
N THR A 48 -12.47 1.60 0.42
CA THR A 48 -12.69 2.97 0.88
C THR A 48 -13.45 3.01 2.21
N SER A 49 -13.34 4.11 2.98
CA SER A 49 -14.10 4.24 4.24
C SER A 49 -15.62 4.21 4.03
N GLY A 50 -16.10 4.60 2.84
CA GLY A 50 -17.51 4.51 2.46
C GLY A 50 -17.98 3.08 2.16
N GLU A 51 -17.13 2.24 1.55
CA GLU A 51 -17.43 0.82 1.33
C GLU A 51 -17.44 0.05 2.65
N LEU A 52 -16.47 0.32 3.53
CA LEU A 52 -16.44 -0.22 4.88
C LEU A 52 -17.69 0.21 5.69
N ALA A 53 -18.10 1.47 5.58
CA ALA A 53 -19.31 1.97 6.23
C ALA A 53 -20.58 1.22 5.78
N ARG A 54 -20.69 0.91 4.48
CA ARG A 54 -21.79 0.08 3.95
C ARG A 54 -21.69 -1.36 4.45
N GLN A 55 -20.49 -1.93 4.49
CA GLN A 55 -20.26 -3.30 4.97
C GLN A 55 -20.65 -3.47 6.45
N PHE A 56 -20.31 -2.49 7.29
CA PHE A 56 -20.60 -2.51 8.73
C PHE A 56 -21.93 -1.83 9.11
N ASN A 57 -22.72 -1.35 8.14
CA ASN A 57 -23.95 -0.59 8.36
C ASN A 57 -23.78 0.61 9.32
N THR A 58 -22.64 1.30 9.22
CA THR A 58 -22.28 2.45 10.05
C THR A 58 -22.07 3.71 9.21
N SER A 59 -21.84 4.86 9.87
CA SER A 59 -21.43 6.06 9.16
C SER A 59 -19.96 6.00 8.72
N SER A 60 -19.62 6.65 7.61
CA SER A 60 -18.23 6.79 7.13
C SER A 60 -17.35 7.52 8.15
N GLU A 61 -17.92 8.46 8.91
CA GLU A 61 -17.22 9.19 9.97
C GLU A 61 -16.80 8.26 11.11
N MET A 62 -17.68 7.32 11.50
CA MET A 62 -17.37 6.34 12.55
C MET A 62 -16.23 5.41 12.10
N VAL A 63 -16.29 4.91 10.86
CA VAL A 63 -15.20 4.10 10.29
C VAL A 63 -13.88 4.87 10.30
N ARG A 64 -13.87 6.13 9.88
CA ARG A 64 -12.65 6.97 9.90
C ARG A 64 -12.10 7.17 11.31
N PHE A 65 -12.96 7.36 12.30
CA PHE A 65 -12.56 7.48 13.70
C PHE A 65 -11.90 6.19 14.20
N HIS A 66 -12.52 5.04 13.94
CA HIS A 66 -11.97 3.73 14.32
C HIS A 66 -10.67 3.40 13.59
N LEU A 67 -10.56 3.71 12.29
CA LEU A 67 -9.30 3.57 11.53
C LEU A 67 -8.18 4.42 12.13
N HIS A 68 -8.49 5.67 12.50
CA HIS A 68 -7.51 6.53 13.14
C HIS A 68 -7.09 5.99 14.51
N ARG A 69 -8.02 5.41 15.28
CA ARG A 69 -7.72 4.73 16.56
C ARG A 69 -6.82 3.51 16.37
N LEU A 70 -6.99 2.77 15.28
CA LEU A 70 -6.15 1.62 14.93
C LEU A 70 -4.76 2.03 14.39
N GLY A 71 -4.53 3.32 14.11
CA GLY A 71 -3.28 3.79 13.50
C GLY A 71 -3.20 3.54 11.99
N GLU A 72 -4.34 3.23 11.37
CA GLU A 72 -4.48 3.03 9.94
C GLU A 72 -4.53 4.37 9.21
N THR A 73 -3.66 4.53 8.22
CA THR A 73 -3.59 5.75 7.40
C THR A 73 -3.87 5.43 5.95
N TYR A 74 -4.62 6.32 5.31
CA TYR A 74 -4.91 6.25 3.89
C TYR A 74 -3.67 6.61 3.07
N ARG A 75 -3.23 5.71 2.18
CA ARG A 75 -2.11 5.95 1.27
C ARG A 75 -2.46 5.60 -0.16
N LEU A 76 -1.96 6.37 -1.11
CA LEU A 76 -2.05 6.02 -2.52
C LEU A 76 -1.23 4.74 -2.79
N SER A 77 -1.76 3.84 -3.61
CA SER A 77 -1.01 2.68 -4.11
C SER A 77 0.25 3.16 -4.79
N GLN A 78 1.34 2.42 -4.60
CA GLN A 78 2.57 2.65 -5.35
C GLN A 78 2.35 2.26 -6.81
N TRP A 79 2.89 3.07 -7.73
CA TRP A 79 2.84 2.75 -9.15
C TRP A 79 3.80 1.60 -9.44
N VAL A 80 3.25 0.47 -9.91
CA VAL A 80 4.04 -0.71 -10.30
C VAL A 80 4.07 -0.76 -11.83
N PRO A 81 5.26 -0.70 -12.47
CA PRO A 81 5.36 -0.58 -13.93
C PRO A 81 4.73 -1.72 -14.73
N HIS A 82 4.69 -2.93 -14.17
CA HIS A 82 4.18 -4.09 -14.87
C HIS A 82 3.54 -5.11 -13.92
N THR A 83 2.39 -5.64 -14.31
CA THR A 83 1.78 -6.80 -13.65
C THR A 83 2.56 -8.04 -14.05
N LEU A 84 3.27 -8.65 -13.10
CA LEU A 84 4.08 -9.84 -13.36
C LEU A 84 3.23 -11.11 -13.22
N LEU A 85 3.36 -12.02 -14.19
CA LEU A 85 2.92 -13.40 -14.06
C LEU A 85 3.77 -14.15 -13.03
N GLU A 86 3.23 -15.22 -12.44
CA GLU A 86 3.96 -16.02 -11.43
C GLU A 86 5.31 -16.54 -11.93
N VAL A 87 5.37 -16.97 -13.20
CA VAL A 87 6.63 -17.41 -13.82
C VAL A 87 7.67 -16.29 -13.86
N HIS A 88 7.28 -15.07 -14.22
CA HIS A 88 8.18 -13.91 -14.22
C HIS A 88 8.64 -13.56 -12.80
N LYS A 89 7.77 -13.69 -11.79
CA LYS A 89 8.15 -13.49 -10.38
C LYS A 89 9.21 -14.50 -9.95
N GLN A 90 8.98 -15.79 -10.23
CA GLN A 90 9.93 -16.86 -9.89
C GLN A 90 11.29 -16.65 -10.57
N GLN A 91 11.30 -16.29 -11.86
CA GLN A 91 12.53 -15.99 -12.59
C GLN A 91 13.31 -14.82 -11.96
N ARG A 92 12.61 -13.73 -11.58
CA ARG A 92 13.25 -12.59 -10.92
C ARG A 92 13.84 -12.96 -9.55
N VAL A 93 13.12 -13.76 -8.75
CA VAL A 93 13.60 -14.24 -7.45
C VAL A 93 14.83 -15.13 -7.63
N ALA A 94 14.81 -16.08 -8.57
CA ALA A 94 15.94 -16.95 -8.85
C ALA A 94 17.19 -16.17 -9.29
N ALA A 95 17.01 -15.21 -10.21
CA ALA A 95 18.09 -14.32 -10.65
C ALA A 95 18.68 -13.51 -9.48
N TYR A 96 17.81 -12.94 -8.64
CA TYR A 96 18.23 -12.20 -7.45
C TYR A 96 19.02 -13.07 -6.47
N LEU A 97 18.53 -14.26 -6.13
CA LEU A 97 19.22 -15.18 -5.20
C LEU A 97 20.60 -15.59 -5.71
N SER A 98 20.72 -15.82 -7.02
CA SER A 98 22.02 -16.10 -7.66
C SER A 98 22.97 -14.90 -7.54
N LEU A 99 22.50 -13.69 -7.88
CA LEU A 99 23.30 -12.47 -7.76
C LEU A 99 23.71 -12.16 -6.32
N LEU A 100 22.79 -12.35 -5.37
CA LEU A 100 23.03 -12.15 -3.93
C LEU A 100 24.09 -13.13 -3.41
N SER A 101 24.00 -14.40 -3.79
CA SER A 101 24.97 -15.44 -3.40
C SER A 101 26.36 -15.10 -3.94
N ARG A 102 26.45 -14.66 -5.21
CA ARG A 102 27.71 -14.19 -5.79
C ARG A 102 28.26 -12.97 -5.08
N HIS A 103 27.41 -11.98 -4.77
CA HIS A 103 27.80 -10.78 -4.03
C HIS A 103 28.38 -11.10 -2.66
N ARG A 104 27.77 -12.06 -1.93
CA ARG A 104 28.26 -12.50 -0.61
C ARG A 104 29.67 -13.08 -0.67
N ASN A 105 30.01 -13.79 -1.75
CA ASN A 105 31.33 -14.37 -1.93
C ASN A 105 32.36 -13.35 -2.42
N ALA A 106 31.96 -12.40 -3.27
CA ALA A 106 32.78 -11.30 -3.74
C ALA A 106 31.93 -10.12 -4.20
N SER A 107 32.36 -8.88 -3.90
CA SER A 107 31.63 -7.68 -4.33
C SER A 107 31.51 -7.62 -5.85
N ILE A 108 30.26 -7.70 -6.34
CA ILE A 108 29.96 -7.61 -7.79
C ILE A 108 29.87 -6.15 -8.27
N PHE A 109 29.60 -5.19 -7.37
CA PHE A 109 29.34 -3.79 -7.75
C PHE A 109 30.56 -3.12 -8.38
N ASN A 110 31.77 -3.47 -7.96
CA ASN A 110 33.01 -2.89 -8.50
C ASN A 110 33.32 -3.34 -9.94
N ARG A 111 32.55 -4.29 -10.49
CA ARG A 111 32.77 -4.88 -11.82
C ARG A 111 31.59 -4.65 -12.77
N VAL A 112 30.48 -4.11 -12.28
CA VAL A 112 29.27 -3.93 -13.08
C VAL A 112 29.29 -2.54 -13.70
N LEU A 113 29.23 -2.50 -15.03
CA LEU A 113 28.91 -1.29 -15.79
C LEU A 113 27.46 -1.42 -16.27
N THR A 114 26.60 -0.46 -15.93
CA THR A 114 25.21 -0.40 -16.40
C THR A 114 25.02 0.79 -17.33
N SER A 115 24.24 0.61 -18.39
CA SER A 115 23.78 1.69 -19.28
C SER A 115 22.31 1.44 -19.61
N ASP A 116 21.52 2.51 -19.65
CA ASP A 116 20.11 2.49 -20.05
C ASP A 116 19.79 3.79 -20.80
N GLU A 117 18.85 3.72 -21.73
CA GLU A 117 18.45 4.85 -22.55
C GLU A 117 17.25 5.57 -21.93
N LYS A 118 17.38 6.88 -21.74
CA LYS A 118 16.30 7.73 -21.23
C LYS A 118 15.88 8.73 -22.29
N TRP A 119 14.60 8.72 -22.64
CA TRP A 119 14.01 9.73 -23.51
C TRP A 119 14.04 11.12 -22.83
N ILE A 120 14.56 12.11 -23.56
CA ILE A 120 14.52 13.52 -23.17
C ILE A 120 13.54 14.22 -24.11
N LEU A 121 12.47 14.76 -23.54
CA LEU A 121 11.48 15.52 -24.29
C LEU A 121 12.00 16.94 -24.54
N TYR A 122 11.87 17.41 -25.78
CA TYR A 122 12.10 18.81 -26.11
C TYR A 122 10.87 19.62 -25.78
N ASP A 123 11.09 20.81 -25.21
CA ASP A 123 10.04 21.80 -25.05
C ASP A 123 9.88 22.50 -26.41
N THR A 124 8.83 22.15 -27.16
CA THR A 124 8.47 22.81 -28.41
C THR A 124 7.53 23.95 -28.11
N PRO A 125 7.86 25.20 -28.47
CA PRO A 125 7.03 26.37 -28.20
C PRO A 125 5.66 26.31 -28.90
#